data_AF-A0A6M3XUN9-F1
#
_entry.id   AF-A0A6M3XUN9-F1
#
_cell.length_a   1.000
_cell.length_b   1.000
_cell.length_c   1.000
_cell.angle_alpha   90.00
_cell.angle_beta   90.00
_cell.angle_gamma   90.00
#
_symmetry.space_group_name_H-M   'P 1'
#
loop_
_entity.id
_entity.type
_entity.pdbx_description
1 polymer ?
#
loop_
_entity_poly.entity_id
_entity_poly.type
_entity_poly.pdbx_seq_one_letter_code
_entity_poly.pdbx_strand_id
1 'polypeptide(L)'
;MSEIDVRCIPLEKANEHNKSCTLNTDFLATAITPSYPPSMLRIFVCSQTAAKFKTRVTKATNTQTLTFNADTNLTANVPYMFTMLVHSGDTINFQFDGTLTMSVFRVQEIMLGTQ
;
A
#
# COMPACT_ATOMS: atom_id res chain seq x y z
N MET A 1 -8.87 31.72 20.88
CA MET A 1 -8.44 30.45 20.26
C MET A 1 -8.62 30.61 18.78
N SER A 2 -7.54 30.60 18.00
CA SER A 2 -7.67 30.39 16.55
C SER A 2 -8.04 28.93 16.34
N GLU A 3 -9.15 28.70 15.65
CA GLU A 3 -9.53 27.37 15.14
C GLU A 3 -8.41 26.87 14.22
N ILE A 4 -7.83 25.72 14.55
CA ILE A 4 -6.88 25.04 13.67
C ILE A 4 -7.73 24.20 12.72
N ASP A 5 -7.90 24.65 11.48
CA ASP A 5 -8.47 23.86 10.39
C ASP A 5 -7.44 22.79 9.98
N VAL A 6 -7.50 21.60 10.59
CA VAL A 6 -6.68 20.46 10.19
C VAL A 6 -7.34 19.80 8.98
N ARG A 7 -7.02 20.31 7.79
CA ARG A 7 -7.46 19.68 6.54
C ARG A 7 -6.80 18.32 6.38
N CYS A 8 -7.61 17.27 6.37
CA CYS A 8 -7.16 15.92 6.05
C CYS A 8 -6.91 15.83 4.53
N ILE A 9 -5.70 16.18 4.09
CA ILE A 9 -5.25 16.04 2.71
C ILE A 9 -4.53 14.70 2.58
N PRO A 10 -5.05 13.74 1.78
CA PRO A 10 -4.33 12.50 1.51
C PRO A 10 -2.96 12.78 0.90
N LEU A 11 -1.90 12.23 1.49
CA LEU A 11 -0.55 12.36 0.97
C LEU A 11 -0.25 11.20 0.03
N GLU A 12 0.02 11.46 -1.25
CA GLU A 12 0.41 10.41 -2.20
C GLU A 12 1.79 9.82 -1.82
N LYS A 13 1.86 8.49 -1.73
CA LYS A 13 3.08 7.73 -1.40
C LYS A 13 3.56 6.86 -2.55
N ALA A 14 2.67 6.47 -3.45
CA ALA A 14 2.98 5.76 -4.69
C ALA A 14 1.86 5.96 -5.71
N ASN A 15 2.24 6.05 -7.00
CA ASN A 15 1.33 6.14 -8.13
C ASN A 15 1.98 5.48 -9.34
N GLU A 16 1.59 4.24 -9.60
CA GLU A 16 2.19 3.38 -10.61
C GLU A 16 1.10 2.95 -11.60
N HIS A 17 1.44 2.95 -12.88
CA HIS A 17 0.53 2.62 -13.97
C HIS A 17 1.21 1.67 -14.95
N ASN A 18 0.49 0.60 -15.35
CA ASN A 18 0.96 -0.41 -16.29
C ASN A 18 2.37 -0.96 -15.95
N LYS A 19 2.58 -1.31 -14.68
CA LYS A 19 3.89 -1.70 -14.14
C LYS A 19 4.03 -3.22 -14.05
N SER A 20 5.14 -3.75 -14.54
CA SER A 20 5.48 -5.16 -14.37
C SER A 20 5.89 -5.45 -12.92
N CYS A 21 5.45 -6.60 -12.43
CA CYS A 21 5.76 -7.13 -11.11
C CYS A 21 6.31 -8.55 -11.27
N THR A 22 7.38 -8.87 -10.55
CA THR A 22 7.95 -10.22 -10.51
C THR A 22 7.47 -10.96 -9.26
N LEU A 23 7.35 -12.28 -9.38
CA LEU A 23 6.93 -13.17 -8.29
C LEU A 23 7.67 -12.87 -6.97
N ASN A 24 6.91 -12.65 -5.89
CA ASN A 24 7.39 -12.45 -4.51
C ASN A 24 8.55 -11.43 -4.38
N THR A 25 8.57 -10.42 -5.26
CA THR A 25 9.58 -9.36 -5.24
C THR A 25 8.90 -8.02 -4.94
N ASP A 26 9.57 -7.21 -4.15
CA ASP A 26 9.17 -5.83 -3.87
C ASP A 26 9.13 -5.02 -5.17
N PHE A 27 7.95 -4.54 -5.57
CA PHE A 27 7.81 -3.84 -6.85
C PHE A 27 8.02 -2.33 -6.77
N LEU A 28 7.97 -1.71 -5.59
CA LEU A 28 8.36 -0.30 -5.44
C LEU A 28 9.88 -0.22 -5.36
N ALA A 29 10.48 0.70 -6.13
CA ALA A 29 11.93 0.91 -6.12
C ALA A 29 12.42 1.37 -4.74
N THR A 30 11.61 2.16 -4.04
CA THR A 30 11.85 2.62 -2.67
C THR A 30 10.65 2.23 -1.81
N ALA A 31 10.91 1.62 -0.65
CA ALA A 31 9.87 1.32 0.31
C ALA A 31 9.24 2.61 0.85
N ILE A 32 7.94 2.58 1.10
CA ILE A 32 7.18 3.67 1.70
C ILE A 32 7.53 3.77 3.17
N THR A 33 7.90 4.97 3.63
CA THR A 33 7.97 5.33 5.05
C THR A 33 6.77 6.20 5.42
N PRO A 34 6.07 5.95 6.54
CA PRO A 34 5.02 6.85 7.02
C PRO A 34 5.58 8.24 7.32
N SER A 35 4.93 9.28 6.81
CA SER A 35 5.31 10.68 7.06
C SER A 35 4.73 11.19 8.37
N TYR A 36 3.56 10.68 8.79
CA TYR A 36 2.85 11.15 9.99
C TYR A 36 2.35 9.98 10.86
N PRO A 37 3.24 9.09 11.33
CA PRO A 37 2.82 7.98 12.17
C PRO A 37 2.32 8.45 13.55
N PRO A 38 1.30 7.78 14.15
CA PRO A 38 0.52 6.69 13.56
C PRO A 38 -0.47 7.21 12.51
N SER A 39 -0.52 6.52 11.37
CA SER A 39 -1.40 6.87 10.25
C SER A 39 -1.95 5.62 9.57
N MET A 40 -2.77 5.81 8.53
CA MET A 40 -3.32 4.73 7.71
C MET A 40 -2.87 4.89 6.27
N LEU A 41 -2.45 3.79 5.63
CA LEU A 41 -2.29 3.74 4.18
C LEU A 41 -3.59 3.25 3.55
N ARG A 42 -4.13 4.01 2.60
CA ARG A 42 -5.17 3.58 1.66
C ARG A 42 -4.49 3.13 0.38
N ILE A 43 -4.72 1.89 -0.01
CA ILE A 43 -4.04 1.23 -1.14
C ILE A 43 -5.10 0.88 -2.18
N PHE A 44 -4.93 1.36 -3.39
CA PHE A 44 -5.75 1.01 -4.55
C PHE A 44 -4.93 0.16 -5.50
N VAL A 45 -5.45 -0.97 -5.97
CA VAL A 45 -4.72 -1.89 -6.83
C VAL A 45 -5.65 -2.57 -7.84
N CYS A 46 -5.18 -2.71 -9.08
CA CYS A 46 -5.84 -3.47 -10.14
C CYS A 46 -4.78 -4.23 -10.94
N SER A 47 -4.84 -5.56 -10.94
CA SER A 47 -3.92 -6.44 -11.68
C SER A 47 -4.56 -6.96 -12.97
N GLN A 48 -3.77 -7.16 -14.02
CA GLN A 48 -4.26 -7.71 -15.30
C GLN A 48 -4.51 -9.23 -15.24
N THR A 49 -3.89 -9.89 -14.27
CA THR A 49 -3.98 -11.33 -14.01
C THR A 49 -4.42 -11.55 -12.58
N ALA A 50 -5.16 -12.63 -12.33
CA ALA A 50 -5.54 -13.03 -10.98
C ALA A 50 -4.30 -13.46 -10.17
N ALA A 51 -4.09 -12.86 -9.00
CA ALA A 51 -2.97 -13.14 -8.11
C ALA A 51 -3.27 -12.65 -6.70
N LYS A 52 -2.59 -13.21 -5.70
CA LYS A 52 -2.64 -12.73 -4.32
C LYS A 52 -1.77 -11.49 -4.18
N PHE A 53 -2.36 -10.46 -3.60
CA PHE A 53 -1.69 -9.21 -3.29
C PHE A 53 -1.19 -9.23 -1.84
N LYS A 54 0.09 -8.87 -1.66
CA LYS A 54 0.77 -8.92 -0.35
C LYS A 54 1.43 -7.58 -0.06
N THR A 55 1.53 -7.25 1.22
CA THR A 55 2.41 -6.18 1.71
C THR A 55 3.57 -6.78 2.49
N ARG A 56 4.74 -6.17 2.35
CA ARG A 56 5.93 -6.47 3.13
C ARG A 56 6.18 -5.29 4.06
N VAL A 57 6.05 -5.52 5.36
CA VAL A 57 6.28 -4.52 6.40
C VAL A 57 7.57 -4.86 7.11
N THR A 58 8.54 -3.94 7.09
CA THR A 58 9.81 -4.09 7.80
C THR A 58 9.95 -3.01 8.86
N LYS A 59 10.27 -3.42 10.10
CA LYS A 59 10.56 -2.53 11.22
C LYS A 59 11.91 -2.90 11.80
N ALA A 60 12.86 -1.97 11.75
CA ALA A 60 14.27 -2.25 12.00
C ALA A 60 14.75 -3.44 11.13
N THR A 61 15.11 -4.58 11.73
CA THR A 61 15.58 -5.78 11.03
C THR A 61 14.49 -6.86 10.87
N ASN A 62 13.29 -6.65 11.41
CA ASN A 62 12.22 -7.63 11.35
C ASN A 62 11.28 -7.33 10.17
N THR A 63 11.16 -8.29 9.26
CA THR A 63 10.26 -8.24 8.11
C THR A 63 9.12 -9.23 8.30
N GLN A 64 7.89 -8.76 8.06
CA GLN A 64 6.70 -9.59 7.95
C GLN A 64 6.06 -9.42 6.57
N THR A 65 5.52 -10.51 6.02
CA THR A 65 4.70 -10.47 4.80
C THR A 65 3.25 -10.75 5.18
N LEU A 66 2.35 -9.82 4.87
CA LEU A 66 0.92 -9.93 5.12
C LEU A 66 0.19 -10.08 3.79
N THR A 67 -0.70 -11.05 3.69
CA THR A 67 -1.52 -11.25 2.48
C THR A 67 -2.86 -10.54 2.64
N PHE A 68 -3.25 -9.74 1.66
CA PHE A 68 -4.57 -9.13 1.61
C PHE A 68 -5.63 -10.12 1.11
N ASN A 69 -6.91 -9.72 1.19
CA ASN A 69 -8.03 -10.48 0.62
C ASN A 69 -8.13 -11.93 1.14
N ALA A 70 -7.85 -12.15 2.43
CA ALA A 70 -7.93 -13.46 3.09
C ALA A 70 -7.19 -14.57 2.32
N ASP A 71 -5.98 -14.27 1.82
CA ASP A 71 -5.14 -15.19 1.04
C ASP A 71 -5.79 -15.70 -0.27
N THR A 72 -6.80 -14.99 -0.77
CA THR A 72 -7.48 -15.29 -2.04
C THR A 72 -6.98 -14.36 -3.14
N ASN A 73 -6.91 -14.89 -4.38
CA ASN A 73 -6.53 -14.09 -5.54
C ASN A 73 -7.47 -12.91 -5.74
N LEU A 74 -6.88 -11.76 -6.09
CA LEU A 74 -7.64 -10.67 -6.69
C LEU A 74 -8.16 -11.13 -8.06
N THR A 75 -9.36 -10.69 -8.43
CA THR A 75 -9.90 -10.95 -9.76
C THR A 75 -9.19 -10.06 -10.79
N ALA A 76 -8.80 -10.63 -11.93
CA ALA A 76 -8.17 -9.89 -13.02
C ALA A 76 -9.05 -8.72 -13.49
N ASN A 77 -8.43 -7.56 -13.71
CA ASN A 77 -9.04 -6.31 -14.16
C ASN A 77 -10.14 -5.75 -13.24
N VAL A 78 -10.17 -6.17 -11.97
CA VAL A 78 -11.06 -5.62 -10.95
C VAL A 78 -10.27 -4.74 -9.98
N PRO A 79 -10.72 -3.49 -9.73
CA PRO A 79 -10.08 -2.63 -8.75
C PRO A 79 -10.43 -3.09 -7.32
N TYR A 80 -9.41 -3.16 -6.47
CA TYR A 80 -9.54 -3.41 -5.04
C TYR A 80 -8.98 -2.22 -4.25
N MET A 81 -9.57 -1.97 -3.08
CA MET A 81 -9.08 -0.98 -2.13
C MET A 81 -8.86 -1.63 -0.77
N PHE A 82 -7.68 -1.44 -0.21
CA PHE A 82 -7.28 -1.93 1.11
C PHE A 82 -6.87 -0.77 2.01
N THR A 83 -6.94 -1.00 3.32
CA THR A 83 -6.38 -0.08 4.31
C THR A 83 -5.50 -0.85 5.28
N MET A 84 -4.44 -0.20 5.77
CA MET A 84 -3.59 -0.76 6.82
C MET A 84 -3.07 0.35 7.73
N LEU A 85 -2.94 0.04 9.02
CA LEU A 85 -2.29 0.91 10.00
C LEU A 85 -0.78 0.86 9.81
N VAL A 86 -0.11 2.00 10.00
CA VAL A 86 1.34 2.11 9.95
C VAL A 86 1.85 2.97 11.10
N HIS A 87 3.03 2.62 11.60
CA HIS A 87 3.65 3.23 12.77
C HIS A 87 5.06 3.74 12.47
N SER A 88 5.61 4.51 13.41
CA SER A 88 6.96 5.04 13.30
C SER A 88 7.98 3.91 13.18
N GLY A 89 8.92 4.06 12.25
CA GLY A 89 9.96 3.07 11.93
C GLY A 89 9.53 1.96 10.97
N ASP A 90 8.27 1.94 10.52
CA ASP A 90 7.82 0.97 9.53
C ASP A 90 8.28 1.38 8.11
N THR A 91 8.67 0.39 7.32
CA THR A 91 8.90 0.53 5.88
C THR A 91 8.03 -0.47 5.15
N ILE A 92 7.32 -0.02 4.11
CA ILE A 92 6.27 -0.78 3.45
C ILE A 92 6.60 -0.93 1.96
N ASN A 93 6.58 -2.18 1.50
CA ASN A 93 6.57 -2.50 0.08
C ASN A 93 5.44 -3.49 -0.22
N PHE A 94 5.29 -3.87 -1.48
CA PHE A 94 4.20 -4.68 -1.94
C PHE A 94 4.69 -5.72 -2.94
N GLN A 95 3.99 -6.83 -2.98
CA GLN A 95 4.34 -7.99 -3.79
C GLN A 95 3.07 -8.65 -4.34
N PHE A 96 3.26 -9.42 -5.40
CA PHE A 96 2.29 -10.40 -5.87
C PHE A 96 2.88 -11.81 -5.77
N ASP A 97 2.02 -12.82 -5.62
CA ASP A 97 2.40 -14.22 -5.68
C ASP A 97 2.47 -14.79 -7.11
N GLY A 98 2.59 -13.92 -8.11
CA GLY A 98 2.77 -14.26 -9.52
C GLY A 98 3.50 -13.15 -10.27
N THR A 99 4.10 -13.51 -11.41
CA THR A 99 4.62 -12.51 -12.36
C THR A 99 3.47 -11.98 -13.18
N LEU A 100 3.24 -10.67 -13.14
CA LEU A 100 2.09 -10.03 -13.78
C LEU A 100 2.36 -8.56 -14.09
N THR A 101 1.43 -7.92 -14.78
CA THR A 101 1.38 -6.48 -14.94
C THR A 101 0.21 -5.92 -14.13
N MET A 102 0.46 -4.92 -13.31
CA MET A 102 -0.59 -4.15 -12.65
C MET A 102 -1.00 -2.97 -13.51
N SER A 103 -2.30 -2.80 -13.72
CA SER A 103 -2.86 -1.72 -14.53
C SER A 103 -2.78 -0.38 -13.79
N VAL A 104 -3.14 -0.38 -12.50
CA VAL A 104 -3.14 0.80 -11.64
C VAL A 104 -2.76 0.39 -10.22
N PHE A 105 -1.87 1.15 -9.59
CA PHE A 105 -1.56 1.02 -8.18
C PHE A 105 -1.32 2.40 -7.56
N ARG A 106 -2.01 2.68 -6.46
CA ARG A 106 -1.89 3.97 -5.74
C ARG A 106 -1.87 3.74 -4.25
N VAL A 107 -1.05 4.52 -3.55
CA VAL A 107 -1.03 4.53 -2.09
C VAL A 107 -1.14 5.97 -1.62
N GLN A 108 -2.08 6.20 -0.70
CA GLN A 108 -2.25 7.47 -0.02
C GLN A 108 -2.11 7.25 1.48
N GLU A 109 -1.32 8.09 2.14
CA GLU A 109 -1.27 8.18 3.59
C GLU A 109 -2.37 9.14 4.06
N ILE A 110 -3.25 8.64 4.91
CA ILE A 110 -4.33 9.40 5.54
C ILE A 110 -3.84 9.79 6.93
N MET A 111 -3.61 11.08 7.13
CA MET A 111 -3.24 11.67 8.41
C MET A 111 -4.48 11.87 9.29
N LEU A 112 -4.31 11.91 10.62
CA LEU A 112 -5.39 12.20 11.57
C LEU A 112 -6.24 13.39 11.11
N GLY A 113 -7.53 13.12 10.84
CA GLY A 113 -8.58 14.11 10.98
C GLY A 113 -9.18 13.94 12.37
N THR A 114 -9.15 14.98 13.19
CA THR A 114 -9.99 15.02 14.39
C THR A 114 -11.45 15.13 13.94
N GLN A 115 -12.29 14.16 14.32
CA GLN A 115 -13.75 14.26 14.18
C GLN A 115 -14.31 15.18 15.27
#